data_AF-A0A2S2R5W9-F1
#
_entry.id   AF-A0A2S2R5W9-F1
#
_cell.length_a   1.000
_cell.length_b   1.000
_cell.length_c   1.000
_cell.angle_alpha   90.00
_cell.angle_beta   90.00
_cell.angle_gamma   90.00
#
_symmetry.space_group_name_H-M   'P 1'
#
loop_
_entity.id
_entity.type
_entity.pdbx_description
1 polymer ?
#
loop_
_entity_poly.entity_id
_entity_poly.type
_entity_poly.pdbx_seq_one_letter_code
_entity_poly.pdbx_strand_id
1 'polypeptide(L)'
;MAEVNTYNKFISSFESMFMCAENKTESWKKMNERIQQEDETVYTYFHEKVRLCRRLGLYPAEVKKMMCKGLRSKQMCAALLSNSHITEPEQLEDIRMFPEVDQNRSELFRPVTSHGRR
;
A
#
# COMPACT_ATOMS: atom_id res chain seq x y z
N MET A 1 -24.76 35.46 13.76
CA MET A 1 -23.97 34.85 12.66
C MET A 1 -22.56 35.36 12.81
N ALA A 2 -21.55 34.50 12.93
CA ALA A 2 -20.18 34.94 13.13
C ALA A 2 -19.72 35.69 11.87
N GLU A 3 -19.34 36.96 12.02
CA GLU A 3 -18.74 37.71 10.91
C GLU A 3 -17.40 37.09 10.55
N VAL A 4 -17.21 36.85 9.25
CA VAL A 4 -16.01 36.23 8.72
C VAL A 4 -15.14 37.32 8.09
N ASN A 5 -14.53 38.14 8.94
CA ASN A 5 -13.82 39.37 8.54
C ASN A 5 -12.38 39.08 8.07
N THR A 6 -11.96 37.81 8.04
CA THR A 6 -10.58 37.41 7.70
C THR A 6 -10.60 36.02 7.05
N TYR A 7 -9.79 35.82 6.02
CA TYR A 7 -9.65 34.53 5.33
C TYR A 7 -9.35 33.37 6.29
N ASN A 8 -8.49 33.57 7.29
CA ASN A 8 -8.20 32.53 8.29
C ASN A 8 -9.42 32.13 9.13
N LYS A 9 -10.29 33.09 9.50
CA LYS A 9 -11.56 32.80 10.20
C LYS A 9 -12.55 32.08 9.31
N PHE A 10 -12.55 32.39 8.01
CA PHE A 10 -13.33 31.67 7.00
C PHE A 10 -12.91 30.22 6.96
N ILE A 11 -11.61 29.96 6.76
CA ILE A 11 -11.05 28.61 6.70
C ILE A 11 -11.35 27.85 7.99
N SER A 12 -11.05 28.39 9.17
CA SER A 12 -11.34 27.67 10.42
C SER A 12 -12.83 27.38 10.64
N SER A 13 -13.73 28.31 10.26
CA SER A 13 -15.19 28.08 10.37
C SER A 13 -15.67 27.05 9.34
N PHE A 14 -15.13 27.11 8.12
CA PHE A 14 -15.43 26.17 7.05
C PHE A 14 -14.97 24.75 7.42
N GLU A 15 -13.72 24.63 7.89
CA GLU A 15 -13.16 23.38 8.39
C GLU A 15 -13.99 22.82 9.55
N SER A 16 -14.37 23.67 10.52
CA SER A 16 -15.20 23.22 11.65
C SER A 16 -16.63 22.81 11.26
N MET A 17 -17.25 23.44 10.26
CA MET A 17 -18.63 23.15 9.86
C MET A 17 -18.74 22.02 8.83
N PHE A 18 -17.76 21.91 7.92
CA PHE A 18 -17.85 21.03 6.76
C PHE A 18 -16.82 19.90 6.77
N MET A 19 -15.74 20.01 7.55
CA MET A 19 -14.82 18.90 7.73
C MET A 19 -15.12 18.20 9.06
N CYS A 20 -15.73 17.03 8.96
CA CYS A 20 -15.74 16.12 10.10
C CYS A 20 -14.29 15.74 10.37
N ALA A 21 -13.75 16.09 11.54
CA ALA A 21 -12.39 15.71 11.91
C ALA A 21 -12.28 14.18 11.81
N GLU A 22 -11.48 13.69 10.85
CA GLU A 22 -11.28 12.25 10.66
C GLU A 22 -10.65 11.73 11.95
N ASN A 23 -11.38 10.89 12.69
CA ASN A 23 -10.91 10.37 13.96
C ASN A 23 -9.62 9.58 13.72
N LYS A 24 -8.49 10.09 14.23
CA LYS A 24 -7.17 9.45 14.04
C LYS A 24 -7.18 7.98 14.41
N THR A 25 -7.89 7.62 15.49
CA THR A 25 -8.01 6.22 15.93
C THR A 25 -8.74 5.36 14.90
N GLU A 26 -9.81 5.87 14.30
CA GLU A 26 -10.52 5.17 13.23
C GLU A 26 -9.69 5.08 11.94
N SER A 27 -8.98 6.15 11.57
CA SER A 27 -8.06 6.11 10.42
C SER A 27 -6.95 5.09 10.61
N TRP A 28 -6.39 5.01 11.81
CA TRP A 28 -5.43 3.96 12.19
C TRP A 28 -6.04 2.56 12.12
N LYS A 29 -7.26 2.38 12.65
CA LYS A 29 -7.98 1.11 12.58
C LYS A 29 -8.22 0.67 11.13
N LYS A 30 -8.79 1.54 10.30
CA LYS A 30 -9.02 1.31 8.87
C LYS A 30 -7.73 0.96 8.14
N MET A 31 -6.65 1.70 8.41
CA MET A 31 -5.35 1.42 7.81
C MET A 31 -4.81 0.06 8.24
N ASN A 32 -4.91 -0.30 9.51
CA ASN A 32 -4.41 -1.57 10.03
C ASN A 32 -5.21 -2.78 9.54
N GLU A 33 -6.54 -2.65 9.45
CA GLU A 33 -7.45 -3.70 8.96
C GLU A 33 -7.37 -3.92 7.44
N ARG A 34 -6.84 -2.94 6.70
CA ARG A 34 -6.69 -3.04 5.25
C ARG A 34 -5.65 -4.11 4.87
N ILE A 35 -6.11 -5.29 4.51
CA ILE A 35 -5.30 -6.37 3.93
C ILE A 35 -5.72 -6.64 2.48
N GLN A 36 -4.82 -7.18 1.66
CA GLN A 36 -5.12 -7.58 0.28
C GLN A 36 -6.11 -8.76 0.26
N GLN A 37 -7.22 -8.60 -0.45
CA GLN A 37 -8.24 -9.66 -0.61
C GLN A 37 -7.82 -10.69 -1.67
N GLU A 38 -8.54 -11.81 -1.75
CA GLU A 38 -8.26 -12.91 -2.69
C GLU A 38 -8.49 -12.53 -4.16
N ASP A 39 -9.56 -11.80 -4.38
CA ASP A 39 -10.05 -11.32 -5.68
C ASP A 39 -9.47 -9.95 -6.06
N GLU A 40 -8.53 -9.44 -5.26
CA GLU A 40 -7.98 -8.11 -5.42
C GLU A 40 -6.57 -8.12 -6.03
N THR A 41 -6.37 -7.27 -7.04
CA THR A 41 -5.04 -7.03 -7.60
C THR A 41 -4.12 -6.35 -6.58
N VAL A 42 -2.82 -6.67 -6.65
CA VAL A 42 -1.81 -6.02 -5.81
C VAL A 42 -1.77 -4.50 -6.00
N TYR A 43 -2.09 -4.01 -7.20
CA TYR A 43 -2.10 -2.57 -7.51
C TYR A 43 -3.23 -1.84 -6.80
N THR A 44 -4.44 -2.40 -6.79
CA THR A 44 -5.59 -1.85 -6.06
C THR A 44 -5.27 -1.79 -4.57
N TYR A 45 -4.73 -2.88 -4.02
CA TYR A 45 -4.30 -2.95 -2.63
C TYR A 45 -3.26 -1.87 -2.31
N PHE A 46 -2.21 -1.79 -3.12
CA PHE A 46 -1.10 -0.86 -2.94
C PHE A 46 -1.60 0.59 -2.85
N HIS A 47 -2.34 1.05 -3.86
CA HIS A 47 -2.78 2.44 -3.93
C HIS A 47 -3.70 2.82 -2.77
N GLU A 48 -4.63 1.94 -2.38
CA GLU A 48 -5.49 2.21 -1.24
C GLU A 48 -4.73 2.21 0.09
N LYS A 49 -3.84 1.25 0.29
CA LYS A 49 -3.04 1.14 1.51
C LYS A 49 -2.10 2.33 1.68
N VAL A 50 -1.42 2.75 0.61
CA VAL A 50 -0.55 3.92 0.61
C VAL A 50 -1.36 5.19 0.86
N ARG A 51 -2.56 5.33 0.26
CA ARG A 51 -3.45 6.46 0.52
C ARG A 51 -3.82 6.58 2.00
N LEU A 52 -4.13 5.47 2.66
CA LEU A 52 -4.44 5.44 4.10
C LEU A 52 -3.22 5.83 4.95
N CYS A 53 -2.03 5.32 4.60
CA CYS A 53 -0.80 5.69 5.29
C CYS A 53 -0.45 7.18 5.13
N ARG A 54 -0.68 7.74 3.93
CA ARG A 54 -0.47 9.16 3.63
C ARG A 54 -1.40 10.06 4.45
N ARG A 55 -2.68 9.68 4.62
CA ARG A 55 -3.62 10.41 5.49
C ARG A 55 -3.16 10.45 6.95
N LEU A 56 -2.48 9.40 7.40
CA LEU A 56 -1.90 9.32 8.75
C LEU A 56 -0.55 10.03 8.89
N GLY A 57 0.03 10.52 7.78
CA GLY A 57 1.33 11.20 7.79
C GLY A 57 2.51 10.27 8.10
N LEU A 58 2.41 8.99 7.73
CA LEU A 58 3.48 8.02 7.98
C LEU A 58 4.73 8.30 7.12
N TYR A 59 5.90 8.03 7.68
CA TYR A 59 7.15 8.11 6.92
C TYR A 59 7.23 7.00 5.86
N PRO A 60 7.96 7.19 4.74
CA PRO A 60 8.01 6.21 3.65
C PRO A 60 8.44 4.79 4.09
N ALA A 61 9.36 4.69 5.05
CA ALA A 61 9.76 3.41 5.63
C ALA A 61 8.62 2.72 6.41
N GLU A 62 7.78 3.48 7.11
CA GLU A 62 6.61 2.98 7.81
C GLU A 62 5.50 2.56 6.83
N VAL A 63 5.32 3.34 5.74
CA VAL A 63 4.42 2.98 4.64
C VAL A 63 4.80 1.61 4.09
N LYS A 64 6.10 1.40 3.79
CA LYS A 64 6.61 0.10 3.31
C LYS A 64 6.25 -1.04 4.26
N LYS A 65 6.48 -0.84 5.56
CA LYS A 65 6.18 -1.83 6.60
C LYS A 65 4.67 -2.14 6.65
N MET A 66 3.82 -1.13 6.64
CA MET A 66 2.37 -1.30 6.69
C MET A 66 1.82 -1.96 5.42
N MET A 67 2.38 -1.62 4.25
CA MET A 67 2.09 -2.27 2.98
C MET A 67 2.44 -3.76 3.03
N CYS A 68 3.66 -4.11 3.46
CA CYS A 68 4.11 -5.49 3.57
C CYS A 68 3.27 -6.31 4.57
N LYS A 69 2.83 -5.69 5.67
CA LYS A 69 2.01 -6.34 6.70
C LYS A 69 0.66 -6.84 6.16
N GLY A 70 0.01 -6.09 5.28
CA GLY A 70 -1.28 -6.46 4.70
C GLY A 70 -1.19 -7.17 3.35
N LEU A 71 0.01 -7.38 2.82
CA LEU A 71 0.22 -8.00 1.52
C LEU A 71 0.01 -9.52 1.61
N ARG A 72 -0.72 -10.10 0.65
CA ARG A 72 -1.06 -11.53 0.68
C ARG A 72 0.10 -12.43 0.25
N SER A 73 0.85 -12.03 -0.79
CA SER A 73 1.98 -12.81 -1.29
C SER A 73 3.18 -12.70 -0.33
N LYS A 74 3.48 -13.82 0.35
CA LYS A 74 4.65 -13.90 1.25
C LYS A 74 5.97 -13.70 0.52
N GLN A 75 6.09 -14.21 -0.71
CA GLN A 75 7.31 -14.10 -1.50
C GLN A 75 7.55 -12.66 -1.95
N MET A 76 6.50 -11.99 -2.42
CA MET A 76 6.58 -10.57 -2.78
C MET A 76 6.87 -9.70 -1.55
N CYS A 77 6.27 -10.01 -0.40
CA CYS A 77 6.56 -9.34 0.87
C CYS A 77 8.06 -9.47 1.25
N ALA A 78 8.62 -10.68 1.16
CA ALA A 78 10.04 -10.91 1.41
C ALA A 78 10.93 -10.13 0.43
N ALA A 79 10.60 -10.14 -0.87
CA ALA A 79 11.35 -9.41 -1.89
C ALA A 79 11.35 -7.90 -1.62
N LEU A 80 10.17 -7.32 -1.37
CA LEU A 80 10.03 -5.90 -1.03
C LEU A 80 10.81 -5.54 0.23
N LEU A 81 10.73 -6.34 1.30
CA LEU A 81 11.47 -6.07 2.55
C LEU A 81 12.98 -6.22 2.41
N SER A 82 13.47 -6.98 1.43
CA SER A 82 14.90 -7.23 1.25
C SER A 82 15.66 -6.07 0.60
N ASN A 83 14.97 -5.18 -0.11
CA ASN A 83 15.59 -4.03 -0.77
C ASN A 83 15.53 -2.74 0.08
N SER A 84 16.32 -1.73 -0.31
CA SER A 84 16.38 -0.42 0.34
C SER A 84 15.37 0.61 -0.20
N HIS A 85 14.58 0.24 -1.20
CA HIS A 85 13.59 1.13 -1.82
C HIS A 85 12.47 1.47 -0.83
N ILE A 86 12.16 2.75 -0.65
CA ILE A 86 11.17 3.20 0.35
C ILE A 86 10.16 4.19 -0.21
N THR A 87 10.42 4.77 -1.38
CA THR A 87 9.50 5.70 -2.01
C THR A 87 8.38 4.95 -2.73
N GLU A 88 7.22 5.59 -2.85
CA GLU A 88 6.06 5.02 -3.55
C GLU A 88 6.35 4.64 -5.01
N PRO A 89 7.08 5.44 -5.82
CA PRO A 89 7.44 5.04 -7.18
C PRO A 89 8.34 3.79 -7.21
N GLU A 90 9.36 3.71 -6.36
CA GLU A 90 10.25 2.54 -6.31
C GLU A 90 9.48 1.28 -5.88
N GLN A 91 8.61 1.39 -4.87
CA GLN A 91 7.78 0.28 -4.41
C GLN A 91 6.84 -0.23 -5.50
N LEU A 92 6.24 0.68 -6.26
CA LEU A 92 5.36 0.31 -7.37
C LEU A 92 6.14 -0.38 -8.48
N GLU A 93 7.36 0.06 -8.76
CA GLU A 93 8.24 -0.58 -9.74
C GLU A 93 8.63 -1.99 -9.30
N ASP A 94 9.01 -2.18 -8.03
CA ASP A 94 9.31 -3.50 -7.47
C ASP A 94 8.10 -4.45 -7.56
N ILE A 95 6.89 -3.95 -7.30
CA ILE A 95 5.63 -4.71 -7.43
C ILE A 95 5.38 -5.13 -8.89
N ARG A 96 5.71 -4.28 -9.87
CA ARG A 96 5.56 -4.57 -11.30
C ARG A 96 6.56 -5.59 -11.80
N MET A 97 7.82 -5.47 -11.39
CA MET A 97 8.90 -6.37 -11.80
C MET A 97 8.75 -7.78 -11.22
N PHE A 98 8.18 -7.91 -10.02
CA PHE A 98 8.13 -9.19 -9.32
C PHE A 98 7.43 -10.31 -10.12
N PRO A 99 6.19 -10.16 -10.65
CA PRO A 99 5.51 -11.21 -11.40
C PRO A 99 6.26 -11.64 -12.67
N GLU A 100 6.88 -10.69 -13.37
CA GLU A 100 7.65 -10.96 -14.59
C GLU A 100 8.86 -11.84 -14.28
N VAL A 101 9.64 -11.47 -13.26
CA VAL A 101 10.81 -12.25 -12.85
C VAL A 101 10.42 -13.61 -12.28
N ASP A 102 9.34 -13.68 -11.49
CA ASP A 102 8.87 -14.93 -10.90
C ASP A 102 8.38 -15.93 -11.96
N GLN A 103 7.67 -15.45 -12.98
CA GLN A 103 7.24 -16.26 -14.12
C GLN A 103 8.45 -16.78 -14.92
N ASN A 104 9.36 -15.88 -15.31
CA ASN A 104 10.55 -16.25 -16.07
C ASN A 104 11.41 -17.29 -15.33
N ARG A 105 11.57 -17.14 -14.01
CA ARG A 105 12.27 -18.11 -13.18
C ARG A 105 11.54 -19.46 -13.13
N SER A 106 10.22 -19.45 -12.98
CA SER A 106 9.42 -20.66 -12.95
C SER A 106 9.52 -21.45 -14.27
N GLU A 107 9.64 -20.76 -15.40
CA GLU A 107 9.88 -21.38 -16.71
C GLU A 107 11.29 -21.96 -16.83
N LEU A 108 12.32 -21.22 -16.40
CA LEU A 108 13.73 -21.66 -16.46
C LEU A 108 14.03 -22.87 -15.57
N PHE A 109 13.42 -22.92 -14.39
CA PHE A 109 13.65 -23.98 -13.39
C PHE A 109 12.52 -25.02 -13.37
N ARG A 110 11.66 -25.04 -14.40
CA ARG A 110 10.61 -26.05 -14.52
C ARG A 110 11.27 -27.43 -14.55
N PRO A 111 10.94 -28.35 -13.63
CA PRO A 111 11.56 -29.67 -13.63
C PRO A 111 11.19 -30.38 -14.93
N VAL A 112 12.20 -30.82 -15.68
CA VAL A 112 12.00 -31.71 -16.83
C VAL A 112 11.42 -33.00 -16.26
N THR A 113 10.12 -33.21 -16.45
CA THR A 113 9.48 -34.47 -16.15
C THR A 113 10.12 -35.52 -17.06
N SER A 114 11.03 -36.33 -16.52
CA SER A 114 11.60 -37.49 -17.18
C SER A 114 10.55 -38.60 -17.31
N HIS A 115 9.54 -38.37 -18.14
CA HIS A 115 8.61 -39.41 -18.56
C HIS A 115 9.16 -40.04 -19.83
N GLY A 116 9.91 -41.14 -19.67
CA GLY A 116 10.47 -41.86 -20.82
C GLY A 116 11.45 -42.98 -20.48
N ARG A 117 11.12 -43.85 -19.53
CA ARG A 117 11.69 -45.21 -19.47
C ARG A 117 10.64 -46.17 -18.93
N ARG A 118 9.77 -46.66 -19.81
CA ARG A 118 9.24 -48.03 -19.79
C ARG A 118 8.95 -48.45 -21.22
#